data_AF-A0A1U7GAT1-F1
#
_entry.id   AF-A0A1U7GAT1-F1
#
_cell.length_a   1.000
_cell.length_b   1.000
_cell.length_c   1.000
_cell.angle_alpha   90.00
_cell.angle_beta   90.00
_cell.angle_gamma   90.00
#
_symmetry.space_group_name_H-M   'P 1'
#
loop_
_entity.id
_entity.type
_entity.pdbx_description
1 polymer ?
#
loop_
_entity_poly.entity_id
_entity_poly.type
_entity_poly.pdbx_seq_one_letter_code
_entity_poly.pdbx_strand_id
1 'polypeptide(L)'
;MDKLPESDDAPVVRTDFSDPGAWEAICKAIRTPFRLGGYEVLANVDFVDDPSFEGLTPETLPSAIGTGFQRRLVFLVDRTTLTHQEHPILVVDLFEKRRRPFRVIPSEMASVENNLSLANLDYRDFVRNLGPDGIFRGFR
;
A
#
# COMPACT_ATOMS: atom_id res chain seq x y z
N MET A 1 1.23 20.91 3.75
CA MET A 1 1.24 19.54 3.21
C MET A 1 0.23 19.51 2.10
N ASP A 2 0.66 19.03 0.93
CA ASP A 2 -0.19 18.98 -0.25
C ASP A 2 -1.24 17.87 -0.13
N LYS A 3 -2.24 17.91 -1.01
CA LYS A 3 -3.29 16.90 -1.05
C LYS A 3 -2.89 15.79 -2.00
N LEU A 4 -3.15 14.54 -1.61
CA LEU A 4 -2.96 13.41 -2.52
C LEU A 4 -3.81 13.63 -3.78
N PRO A 5 -3.28 13.29 -4.97
CA PRO A 5 -4.01 13.42 -6.22
C PRO A 5 -5.29 12.57 -6.18
N GLU A 6 -6.36 13.09 -6.77
CA GLU A 6 -7.58 12.32 -6.98
C GLU A 6 -7.35 11.36 -8.15
N SER A 7 -7.58 10.06 -7.91
CA SER A 7 -7.52 8.99 -8.92
C SER A 7 -8.50 7.89 -8.55
N ASP A 8 -9.02 7.16 -9.55
CA ASP A 8 -9.81 5.94 -9.41
C ASP A 8 -9.04 4.78 -8.75
N ASP A 9 -7.72 4.83 -8.79
CA ASP A 9 -6.82 3.80 -8.26
C ASP A 9 -6.29 4.15 -6.86
N ALA A 10 -5.85 3.12 -6.11
CA ALA A 10 -5.30 3.33 -4.77
C ALA A 10 -3.87 3.92 -4.84
N PRO A 11 -3.56 5.00 -4.12
CA PRO A 11 -2.24 5.63 -4.23
C PRO A 11 -1.16 4.83 -3.51
N VAL A 12 -0.01 4.68 -4.17
CA VAL A 12 1.28 4.23 -3.64
C VAL A 12 2.17 5.44 -3.50
N VAL A 13 2.25 5.95 -2.28
CA VAL A 13 2.93 7.21 -1.98
C VAL A 13 4.35 6.93 -1.54
N ARG A 14 5.31 7.49 -2.26
CA ARG A 14 6.70 7.51 -1.84
C ARG A 14 6.88 8.53 -0.72
N THR A 15 7.34 8.08 0.45
CA THR A 15 7.54 8.93 1.62
C THR A 15 8.99 8.98 2.07
N ASP A 16 9.84 8.12 1.52
CA ASP A 16 11.29 8.18 1.66
C ASP A 16 11.95 8.27 0.26
N PHE A 17 12.87 9.20 0.11
CA PHE A 17 13.54 9.50 -1.17
C PHE A 17 15.01 9.07 -1.20
N SER A 18 15.49 8.33 -0.17
CA SER A 18 16.91 8.01 -0.01
C SER A 18 17.45 7.04 -1.06
N ASP A 19 16.60 6.23 -1.67
CA ASP A 19 16.99 5.21 -2.66
C ASP A 19 16.02 5.19 -3.86
N PRO A 20 16.35 5.90 -4.96
CA PRO A 20 15.56 5.85 -6.19
C PRO A 20 15.55 4.47 -6.87
N GLY A 21 16.62 3.69 -6.75
CA GLY A 21 16.71 2.37 -7.37
C GLY A 21 15.78 1.36 -6.69
N ALA A 22 15.72 1.38 -5.37
CA ALA A 22 14.77 0.58 -4.61
C ALA A 22 13.32 0.98 -4.93
N TRP A 23 13.03 2.28 -5.04
CA TRP A 23 11.71 2.77 -5.46
C TRP A 23 11.28 2.20 -6.82
N GLU A 24 12.14 2.30 -7.85
CA GLU A 24 11.84 1.74 -9.17
C GLU A 24 11.61 0.22 -9.14
N ALA A 25 12.42 -0.51 -8.37
CA ALA A 25 12.27 -1.95 -8.20
C ALA A 25 10.93 -2.33 -7.53
N ILE A 26 10.53 -1.58 -6.51
CA ILE A 26 9.24 -1.75 -5.82
C ILE A 26 8.08 -1.48 -6.78
N CYS A 27 8.11 -0.37 -7.52
CA CYS A 27 7.09 -0.04 -8.51
C CYS A 27 6.94 -1.16 -9.57
N LYS A 28 8.06 -1.72 -10.03
CA LYS A 28 8.05 -2.85 -10.96
C LYS A 28 7.47 -4.12 -10.33
N ALA A 29 7.81 -4.40 -9.07
CA ALA A 29 7.29 -5.56 -8.35
C ALA A 29 5.77 -5.46 -8.13
N ILE A 30 5.25 -4.30 -7.76
CA ILE A 30 3.82 -4.04 -7.59
C ILE A 30 3.05 -4.22 -8.92
N ARG A 31 3.65 -3.81 -10.04
CA ARG A 31 3.08 -3.97 -11.39
C ARG A 31 3.17 -5.40 -11.94
N THR A 32 3.83 -6.32 -11.23
CA THR A 32 3.92 -7.71 -11.66
C THR A 32 2.60 -8.43 -11.32
N PRO A 33 1.91 -9.05 -12.30
CA PRO A 33 0.65 -9.73 -12.01
C PRO A 33 0.80 -10.88 -11.04
N PHE A 34 -0.13 -10.98 -10.09
CA PHE A 34 -0.31 -12.14 -9.24
C PHE A 34 -1.17 -13.19 -9.96
N ARG A 35 -0.85 -14.48 -9.80
CA ARG A 35 -1.65 -15.57 -10.38
C ARG A 35 -2.69 -16.09 -9.39
N LEU A 36 -3.96 -15.87 -9.69
CA LEU A 36 -5.09 -16.41 -8.94
C LEU A 36 -5.89 -17.37 -9.82
N GLY A 37 -5.87 -18.67 -9.51
CA GLY A 37 -6.71 -19.66 -10.21
C GLY A 37 -6.49 -19.73 -11.72
N GLY A 38 -5.27 -19.42 -12.20
CA GLY A 38 -4.94 -19.38 -13.63
C GLY A 38 -5.15 -18.01 -14.29
N TYR A 39 -5.69 -17.02 -13.58
CA TYR A 39 -5.83 -15.65 -14.04
C TYR A 39 -4.71 -14.77 -13.51
N GLU A 40 -4.29 -13.80 -14.32
CA GLU A 40 -3.36 -12.75 -13.90
C GLU A 40 -4.15 -11.56 -13.35
N VAL A 41 -3.80 -11.16 -12.14
CA VAL A 41 -4.49 -10.12 -11.38
C VAL A 41 -3.48 -9.04 -11.01
N LEU A 42 -3.87 -7.77 -11.20
CA LEU A 42 -3.05 -6.61 -10.91
C LEU A 42 -3.67 -5.79 -9.77
N ALA A 43 -2.82 -5.09 -9.01
CA ALA A 43 -3.28 -4.04 -8.12
C ALA A 43 -3.69 -2.81 -8.97
N ASN A 44 -4.85 -2.23 -8.70
CA ASN A 44 -5.29 -0.98 -9.33
C ASN A 44 -4.71 0.19 -8.53
N VAL A 45 -3.55 0.68 -8.97
CA VAL A 45 -2.72 1.60 -8.18
C VAL A 45 -2.07 2.70 -9.01
N ASP A 46 -1.99 3.88 -8.40
CA ASP A 46 -1.24 5.02 -8.93
C ASP A 46 -0.04 5.36 -8.06
N PHE A 47 1.11 5.56 -8.70
CA PHE A 47 2.36 5.90 -8.00
C PHE A 47 2.47 7.40 -7.81
N VAL A 48 2.64 7.83 -6.56
CA VAL A 48 2.81 9.23 -6.17
C VAL A 48 4.27 9.44 -5.76
N ASP A 49 5.07 9.94 -6.70
CA ASP A 49 6.50 10.27 -6.54
C ASP A 49 6.67 11.80 -6.48
N ASP A 50 6.21 12.39 -5.37
CA ASP A 50 6.27 13.83 -5.14
C ASP A 50 6.92 14.12 -3.78
N PRO A 51 8.08 14.83 -3.75
CA PRO A 51 8.80 15.19 -2.53
C PRO A 51 7.96 15.95 -1.48
N SER A 52 6.83 16.56 -1.85
CA SER A 52 5.91 17.20 -0.90
C SER A 52 5.33 16.22 0.14
N PHE A 53 5.38 14.91 -0.14
CA PHE A 53 4.95 13.82 0.75
C PHE A 53 6.10 13.13 1.50
N GLU A 54 7.33 13.66 1.43
CA GLU A 54 8.46 13.14 2.21
C GLU A 54 8.12 13.14 3.72
N GLY A 55 8.40 12.01 4.38
CA GLY A 55 8.12 11.82 5.80
C GLY A 55 6.64 11.62 6.15
N LEU A 56 5.73 11.49 5.17
CA LEU A 56 4.32 11.21 5.43
C LEU A 56 4.15 9.88 6.20
N THR A 57 3.43 9.94 7.32
CA THR A 57 3.13 8.77 8.18
C THR A 57 1.62 8.52 8.25
N PRO A 58 1.16 7.36 8.75
CA PRO A 58 -0.26 7.11 8.99
C PRO A 58 -0.94 8.16 9.88
N GLU A 59 -0.21 8.75 10.83
CA GLU A 59 -0.72 9.76 11.75
C GLU A 59 -0.93 11.12 11.05
N THR A 60 -0.05 11.49 10.11
CA THR A 60 -0.15 12.75 9.36
C THR A 60 -0.95 12.60 8.06
N LEU A 61 -1.19 11.38 7.60
CA LEU A 61 -1.94 11.08 6.39
C LEU A 61 -3.32 11.76 6.32
N PRO A 62 -4.13 11.85 7.39
CA PRO A 62 -5.41 12.56 7.35
C PRO A 62 -5.30 14.01 6.86
N SER A 63 -4.17 14.68 7.09
CA SER A 63 -3.93 16.04 6.60
C SER A 63 -3.66 16.11 5.09
N ALA A 64 -3.19 15.03 4.48
CA ALA A 64 -2.96 14.91 3.04
C ALA A 64 -4.22 14.44 2.27
N ILE A 65 -5.25 13.96 2.96
CA ILE A 65 -6.51 13.55 2.32
C ILE A 65 -7.36 14.79 1.96
N GLY A 66 -7.78 14.88 0.70
CA GLY A 66 -8.73 15.89 0.21
C GLY A 66 -10.19 15.49 0.50
N THR A 67 -11.11 16.45 0.49
CA THR A 67 -12.54 16.18 0.74
C THR A 67 -13.19 15.30 -0.34
N GLY A 68 -12.64 15.30 -1.56
CA GLY A 68 -13.09 14.47 -2.67
C GLY A 68 -12.48 13.06 -2.69
N PHE A 69 -11.51 12.76 -1.82
CA PHE A 69 -10.77 11.51 -1.85
C PHE A 69 -11.67 10.31 -1.49
N GLN A 70 -11.86 9.39 -2.44
CA GLN A 70 -12.79 8.25 -2.31
C GLN A 70 -12.11 6.90 -2.04
N ARG A 71 -10.77 6.84 -2.06
CA ARG A 71 -10.07 5.55 -1.98
C ARG A 71 -10.04 5.05 -0.54
N ARG A 72 -10.29 3.76 -0.39
CA ARG A 72 -10.24 3.08 0.92
C ARG A 72 -8.81 2.96 1.43
N LEU A 73 -7.88 2.65 0.53
CA LEU A 73 -6.52 2.30 0.88
C LEU A 73 -5.54 3.37 0.41
N VAL A 74 -4.51 3.57 1.22
CA VAL A 74 -3.28 4.27 0.84
C VAL A 74 -2.11 3.36 1.19
N PHE A 75 -1.16 3.24 0.28
CA PHE A 75 0.05 2.47 0.47
C PHE A 75 1.23 3.42 0.65
N LEU A 76 1.97 3.31 1.75
CA LEU A 76 3.14 4.16 2.01
C LEU A 76 4.43 3.37 1.76
N VAL A 77 5.31 3.94 0.94
CA VAL A 77 6.67 3.46 0.70
C VAL A 77 7.61 4.31 1.52
N ASP A 78 7.75 3.89 2.78
CA ASP A 78 8.62 4.53 3.77
C ASP A 78 10.03 3.91 3.77
N ARG A 79 10.89 4.43 4.65
CA ARG A 79 12.26 3.92 4.81
C ARG A 79 12.33 2.40 5.04
N THR A 80 11.36 1.84 5.77
CA THR A 80 11.35 0.39 6.05
C THR A 80 11.05 -0.36 4.77
N THR A 81 10.12 0.12 3.95
CA THR A 81 9.83 -0.45 2.63
C THR A 81 11.06 -0.42 1.73
N LEU A 82 11.83 0.67 1.72
CA LEU A 82 13.03 0.77 0.88
C LEU A 82 14.19 -0.12 1.35
N THR A 83 14.39 -0.23 2.67
CA THR A 83 15.62 -0.84 3.23
C THR A 83 15.47 -2.31 3.63
N HIS A 84 14.25 -2.79 3.82
CA HIS A 84 14.01 -4.19 4.19
C HIS A 84 14.09 -5.10 2.96
N GLN A 85 14.67 -6.30 3.11
CA GLN A 85 14.94 -7.24 2.01
C GLN A 85 13.70 -7.68 1.21
N GLU A 86 12.53 -7.67 1.85
CA GLU A 86 11.24 -8.06 1.24
C GLU A 86 10.39 -6.86 0.78
N HIS A 87 10.92 -5.64 0.95
CA HIS A 87 10.23 -4.38 0.64
C HIS A 87 8.77 -4.29 1.10
N PRO A 88 8.47 -4.54 2.39
CA PRO A 88 7.10 -4.65 2.88
C PRO A 88 6.44 -3.26 2.97
N ILE A 89 5.48 -3.03 2.09
CA ILE A 89 4.75 -1.77 1.89
C ILE A 89 3.71 -1.58 3.00
N LEU A 90 3.61 -0.38 3.55
CA LEU A 90 2.69 -0.10 4.65
C LEU A 90 1.27 0.16 4.12
N VAL A 91 0.30 -0.65 4.56
CA VAL A 91 -1.11 -0.57 4.17
C VAL A 91 -1.88 0.24 5.21
N VAL A 92 -2.46 1.36 4.78
CA VAL A 92 -3.30 2.22 5.63
C VAL A 92 -4.75 2.17 5.13
N ASP A 93 -5.68 1.74 6.00
CA ASP A 93 -7.12 1.71 5.72
C ASP A 93 -7.77 3.00 6.22
N LEU A 94 -8.27 3.81 5.29
CA LEU A 94 -8.97 5.06 5.58
C LEU A 94 -10.42 4.85 6.00
N PHE A 95 -11.00 3.66 5.77
CA PHE A 95 -12.39 3.37 6.12
C PHE A 95 -12.63 3.45 7.64
N GLU A 96 -11.66 3.01 8.44
CA GLU A 96 -11.76 3.05 9.90
C GLU A 96 -10.48 3.59 10.54
N LYS A 97 -10.55 4.83 11.03
CA LYS A 97 -9.42 5.60 11.61
C LYS A 97 -8.67 4.89 12.75
N ARG A 98 -9.26 3.88 13.39
CA ARG A 98 -8.66 3.17 14.53
C ARG A 98 -7.92 1.89 14.10
N ARG A 99 -7.98 1.50 12.82
CA ARG A 99 -7.26 0.33 12.32
C ARG A 99 -5.76 0.60 12.36
N ARG A 100 -5.02 -0.31 12.99
CA ARG A 100 -3.56 -0.28 12.94
C ARG A 100 -3.12 -0.70 11.54
N PRO A 101 -2.24 0.06 10.88
CA PRO A 101 -1.61 -0.36 9.63
C PRO A 101 -0.91 -1.71 9.78
N PHE A 102 -0.83 -2.47 8.69
CA PHE A 102 0.04 -3.65 8.57
C PHE A 102 0.91 -3.52 7.33
N ARG A 103 1.89 -4.41 7.15
CA ARG A 103 2.73 -4.39 5.94
C ARG A 103 2.46 -5.56 5.01
N VAL A 104 2.62 -5.37 3.72
CA VAL A 104 2.46 -6.40 2.68
C VAL A 104 3.67 -6.42 1.76
N ILE A 105 4.15 -7.62 1.40
CA ILE A 105 5.20 -7.72 0.38
C ILE A 105 4.64 -7.33 -1.01
N PRO A 106 5.44 -6.76 -1.92
CA PRO A 106 4.94 -6.27 -3.21
C PRO A 106 4.15 -7.31 -4.01
N SER A 107 4.56 -8.58 -3.98
CA SER A 107 3.91 -9.68 -4.72
C SER A 107 2.50 -10.02 -4.23
N GLU A 108 2.14 -9.63 -3.01
CA GLU A 108 0.83 -9.91 -2.39
C GLU A 108 -0.06 -8.66 -2.34
N MET A 109 0.44 -7.52 -2.83
CA MET A 109 -0.27 -6.24 -2.75
C MET A 109 -1.56 -6.26 -3.57
N ALA A 110 -1.58 -6.91 -4.74
CA ALA A 110 -2.79 -7.07 -5.56
C ALA A 110 -3.90 -7.80 -4.81
N SER A 111 -3.55 -8.81 -4.00
CA SER A 111 -4.50 -9.53 -3.14
C SER A 111 -5.13 -8.59 -2.11
N VAL A 112 -4.33 -7.76 -1.44
CA VAL A 112 -4.83 -6.79 -0.46
C VAL A 112 -5.71 -5.72 -1.10
N GLU A 113 -5.20 -5.08 -2.17
CA GLU A 113 -5.88 -3.98 -2.85
C GLU A 113 -7.25 -4.43 -3.37
N ASN A 114 -7.27 -5.45 -4.24
CA ASN A 114 -8.50 -5.90 -4.88
C ASN A 114 -9.54 -6.36 -3.86
N ASN A 115 -9.15 -7.18 -2.86
CA ASN A 115 -10.12 -7.73 -1.91
C ASN A 115 -10.73 -6.66 -1.00
N LEU A 116 -9.94 -5.68 -0.55
CA LEU A 116 -10.45 -4.63 0.33
C LEU A 116 -11.21 -3.54 -0.44
N SER A 117 -10.79 -3.21 -1.66
CA SER A 117 -11.49 -2.27 -2.53
C SER A 117 -12.85 -2.82 -3.01
N LEU A 118 -12.91 -4.12 -3.32
CA LEU A 118 -14.14 -4.80 -3.77
C LEU A 118 -14.98 -5.41 -2.63
N ALA A 119 -14.50 -5.31 -1.38
CA ALA A 119 -15.10 -5.91 -0.19
C ALA A 119 -15.33 -7.43 -0.29
N ASN A 120 -14.41 -8.15 -0.95
CA ASN A 120 -14.42 -9.62 -1.00
C ASN A 120 -13.95 -10.25 0.32
N LEU A 121 -13.00 -9.60 1.02
CA LEU A 121 -12.51 -10.00 2.34
C LEU A 121 -12.47 -8.80 3.29
N ASP A 122 -12.48 -9.10 4.59
CA ASP A 122 -12.31 -8.09 5.62
C ASP A 122 -10.84 -7.81 5.91
N TYR A 123 -10.54 -6.58 6.35
CA TYR A 123 -9.20 -6.21 6.83
C TYR A 123 -8.69 -7.15 7.95
N ARG A 124 -9.61 -7.69 8.76
CA ARG A 124 -9.28 -8.64 9.85
C ARG A 124 -8.75 -9.97 9.32
N ASP A 125 -9.14 -10.38 8.12
CA ASP A 125 -8.68 -11.63 7.52
C ASP A 125 -7.18 -11.52 7.18
N PHE A 126 -6.74 -10.36 6.68
CA PHE A 126 -5.32 -10.07 6.49
C PHE A 126 -4.56 -10.01 7.80
N VAL A 127 -5.09 -9.30 8.81
CA VAL A 127 -4.44 -9.15 10.12
C VAL A 127 -4.20 -10.51 10.80
N ARG A 128 -5.12 -11.47 10.65
CA ARG A 128 -4.97 -12.82 11.20
C ARG A 128 -3.91 -13.67 10.50
N ASN A 129 -3.55 -13.30 9.27
CA ASN A 129 -2.57 -14.01 8.44
C ASN A 129 -1.20 -13.31 8.38
N LEU A 130 -0.98 -12.28 9.21
CA LEU A 130 0.34 -11.65 9.32
C LEU A 130 1.36 -12.65 9.87
N GLY A 131 2.59 -12.54 9.37
CA GLY A 131 3.74 -13.16 10.00
C GLY A 131 4.00 -12.61 11.41
N PRO A 132 4.88 -13.26 12.20
CA PRO A 132 5.24 -12.80 13.54
C PRO A 132 5.87 -11.39 13.56
N ASP A 133 6.35 -10.93 12.41
CA ASP A 133 6.90 -9.59 12.16
C ASP A 133 5.87 -8.57 11.66
N GLY A 134 4.58 -8.94 11.58
CA GLY A 134 3.51 -8.06 11.12
C GLY A 134 3.43 -7.89 9.60
N ILE A 135 4.11 -8.74 8.82
CA ILE A 135 4.11 -8.69 7.36
C ILE A 135 3.19 -9.77 6.79
N PHE A 136 2.24 -9.36 5.95
CA PHE A 136 1.39 -10.22 5.14
C PHE A 136 2.19 -10.76 3.95
N ARG A 137 2.21 -12.10 3.82
CA ARG A 137 2.91 -12.84 2.77
C ARG A 137 2.00 -13.84 2.04
N GLY A 138 0.70 -13.55 2.05
CA GLY A 138 -0.33 -14.45 1.53
C GLY A 138 -1.06 -15.20 2.64
N PHE A 139 -2.21 -15.77 2.27
CA PHE A 139 -3.02 -16.61 3.16
C PHE A 139 -2.35 -17.98 3.38
N ARG A 140 -2.46 -18.50 4.60
CA ARG A 140 -1.92 -19.82 5.00
C ARG A 140 -3.02 -20.85 5.17
#